data_AF-A0A7S2VDG8-F1
#
_entry.id   AF-A0A7S2VDG8-F1
#
_cell.length_a   1.000
_cell.length_b   1.000
_cell.length_c   1.000
_cell.angle_alpha   90.00
_cell.angle_beta   90.00
_cell.angle_gamma   90.00
#
_symmetry.space_group_name_H-M   'P 1'
#
loop_
_entity.id
_entity.type
_entity.pdbx_description
1 polymer ?
#
loop_
_entity_poly.entity_id
_entity_poly.type
_entity_poly.pdbx_seq_one_letter_code
_entity_poly.pdbx_strand_id
1 'polypeptide(L)'
;MTITNQVVETKLDEDFNIGEEGSVRDKAAEDVAADVEGTPVAKGKYIVPKGVAVEELKNFNGHRALRDECPEPVKELLVEKGLLDAYDKLVKALTGDRKIRTPLGKWRDAQVIGVVDLFRDDFAEKNVKIAFCKRQSGQGSFRWLEFIDIDIVGGTYAPQYDLGNYSGQVIKTMYSELKFPNGVAVEELKQWSGRKMLKEGIPVYVERMLEKKDLMEEYEQMIDHVIEAGVGANTKMWNIEKLKELLEVYKPKFAAKGVDIFVCNKTEYVSHGQYGGHNEYFRWIEFVDREEQPSYQPQRNADDTEGEKCAVM
;
A
#
# COMPACT_ATOMS: atom_id res chain seq x y z
N MET A 1 -46.37 -7.94 5.53
CA MET A 1 -45.17 -7.26 6.08
C MET A 1 -44.20 -7.11 4.93
N THR A 2 -43.97 -5.88 4.48
CA THR A 2 -43.13 -5.58 3.32
C THR A 2 -41.78 -5.13 3.85
N ILE A 3 -40.73 -5.93 3.63
CA ILE A 3 -39.36 -5.59 4.02
C ILE A 3 -38.78 -4.72 2.91
N THR A 4 -38.64 -3.43 3.18
CA THR A 4 -37.93 -2.49 2.32
C THR A 4 -36.44 -2.54 2.65
N ASN A 5 -35.63 -3.09 1.74
CA ASN A 5 -34.18 -3.03 1.80
C ASN A 5 -33.73 -1.57 1.59
N GLN A 6 -33.30 -0.91 2.67
CA GLN A 6 -32.57 0.35 2.58
C GLN A 6 -31.12 0.03 2.18
N VAL A 7 -30.76 0.42 0.96
CA VAL A 7 -29.36 0.51 0.54
C VAL A 7 -28.77 1.74 1.19
N VAL A 8 -27.77 1.55 2.06
CA VAL A 8 -27.00 2.64 2.66
C VAL A 8 -25.90 3.02 1.67
N GLU A 9 -26.03 4.16 1.00
CA GLU A 9 -24.95 4.76 0.23
C GLU A 9 -23.87 5.26 1.20
N THR A 10 -22.73 4.57 1.26
CA THR A 10 -21.52 5.08 1.90
C THR A 10 -20.96 6.22 1.07
N LYS A 11 -21.06 7.44 1.59
CA LYS A 11 -20.34 8.61 1.08
C LYS A 11 -18.84 8.36 1.25
N LEU A 12 -18.11 8.30 0.14
CA LEU A 12 -16.66 8.38 0.14
C LEU A 12 -16.27 9.83 0.49
N ASP A 13 -15.55 10.00 1.58
CA ASP A 13 -15.14 11.30 2.10
C ASP A 13 -14.30 12.10 1.10
N GLU A 14 -14.52 13.41 1.09
CA GLU A 14 -13.81 14.39 0.28
C GLU A 14 -12.33 14.47 0.72
N ASP A 15 -11.41 14.27 -0.24
CA ASP A 15 -9.96 14.35 -0.02
C ASP A 15 -9.55 15.68 0.66
N PHE A 16 -8.92 15.59 1.83
CA PHE A 16 -8.28 16.71 2.51
C PHE A 16 -7.11 17.25 1.65
N ASN A 17 -7.25 18.50 1.21
CA ASN A 17 -6.18 19.23 0.52
C ASN A 17 -5.11 19.68 1.52
N ILE A 18 -4.00 18.96 1.62
CA ILE A 18 -2.77 19.47 2.24
C ILE A 18 -2.03 20.27 1.16
N GLY A 19 -1.76 21.55 1.45
CA GLY A 19 -1.02 22.45 0.55
C GLY A 19 0.43 22.02 0.40
N GLU A 20 0.88 21.83 -0.83
CA GLU A 20 2.28 21.67 -1.20
C GLU A 20 2.77 23.02 -1.76
N GLU A 21 3.54 23.79 -0.98
CA GLU A 21 4.33 24.92 -1.49
C GLU A 21 5.83 24.59 -1.42
N GLY A 22 6.56 24.92 -2.49
CA GLY A 22 8.02 25.04 -2.49
C GLY A 22 8.75 23.94 -3.27
N SER A 23 8.97 24.15 -4.57
CA SER A 23 9.93 23.34 -5.33
C SER A 23 11.36 23.76 -4.99
N VAL A 24 12.10 22.93 -4.27
CA VAL A 24 13.56 23.02 -4.20
C VAL A 24 14.15 22.10 -5.28
N ARG A 25 15.14 22.60 -6.01
CA ARG A 25 15.88 21.86 -7.04
C ARG A 25 16.80 20.85 -6.36
N ASP A 26 16.51 19.57 -6.52
CA ASP A 26 17.38 18.49 -6.02
C ASP A 26 18.31 17.94 -7.11
N LYS A 27 19.56 17.72 -6.70
CA LYS A 27 20.53 16.87 -7.38
C LYS A 27 20.06 15.42 -7.31
N ALA A 28 20.18 14.72 -8.43
CA ALA A 28 19.79 13.32 -8.58
C ALA A 28 20.51 12.43 -7.56
N ALA A 29 19.73 11.58 -6.89
CA ALA A 29 20.22 10.47 -6.09
C ALA A 29 20.54 9.30 -7.03
N GLU A 30 21.82 9.13 -7.36
CA GLU A 30 22.40 7.84 -7.72
C GLU A 30 22.64 7.09 -6.42
N ASP A 31 21.90 5.99 -6.23
CA ASP A 31 22.35 4.75 -5.59
C ASP A 31 21.10 3.86 -5.43
N VAL A 32 20.85 3.01 -6.42
CA VAL A 32 19.96 1.85 -6.30
C VAL A 32 20.77 0.64 -6.72
N ALA A 33 20.81 -0.37 -5.84
CA ALA A 33 21.61 -1.58 -5.97
C ALA A 33 21.42 -2.29 -7.33
N ALA A 34 22.53 -2.74 -7.90
CA ALA A 34 22.71 -3.04 -9.31
C ALA A 34 22.10 -4.37 -9.83
N ASP A 35 21.26 -5.08 -9.07
CA ASP A 35 20.84 -6.45 -9.43
C ASP A 35 19.32 -6.72 -9.41
N VAL A 36 18.46 -5.70 -9.24
CA VAL A 36 17.00 -5.91 -9.29
C VAL A 36 16.50 -5.72 -10.73
N GLU A 37 16.24 -6.84 -11.43
CA GLU A 37 15.65 -6.84 -12.77
C GLU A 37 14.22 -6.26 -12.73
N GLY A 38 13.97 -5.12 -13.37
CA GLY A 38 12.65 -4.48 -13.35
C GLY A 38 12.61 -3.08 -13.95
N THR A 39 11.43 -2.45 -13.92
CA THR A 39 11.20 -1.09 -14.41
C THR A 39 11.09 -0.10 -13.24
N PRO A 40 11.96 0.92 -13.15
CA PRO A 40 11.88 1.93 -12.10
C PRO A 40 10.69 2.87 -12.33
N VAL A 41 9.97 3.20 -11.25
CA VAL A 41 8.83 4.13 -11.24
C VAL A 41 8.94 5.08 -10.04
N ALA A 42 8.10 6.12 -10.03
CA ALA A 42 8.08 7.10 -8.94
C ALA A 42 9.47 7.70 -8.67
N LYS A 43 10.13 8.13 -9.76
CA LYS A 43 11.53 8.64 -9.76
C LYS A 43 12.55 7.62 -9.22
N GLY A 44 12.39 6.34 -9.58
CA GLY A 44 13.32 5.28 -9.18
C GLY A 44 13.23 4.85 -7.71
N LYS A 45 12.18 5.28 -7.00
CA LYS A 45 11.97 4.88 -5.60
C LYS A 45 11.28 3.52 -5.47
N TYR A 46 10.70 3.00 -6.53
CA TYR A 46 10.09 1.68 -6.60
C TYR A 46 10.47 1.04 -7.93
N ILE A 47 10.67 -0.28 -7.93
CA ILE A 47 10.97 -1.07 -9.11
C ILE A 47 9.85 -2.09 -9.24
N VAL A 48 9.11 -2.04 -10.35
CA VAL A 48 8.16 -3.11 -10.68
C VAL A 48 8.93 -4.29 -11.28
N PRO A 49 8.52 -5.53 -11.02
CA PRO A 49 9.22 -6.69 -11.54
C PRO A 49 9.08 -6.83 -13.06
N LYS A 50 9.90 -7.69 -13.65
CA LYS A 50 9.74 -8.14 -15.03
C LYS A 50 8.32 -8.68 -15.28
N GLY A 51 7.80 -8.43 -16.47
CA GLY A 51 6.42 -8.78 -16.84
C GLY A 51 5.38 -7.71 -16.46
N VAL A 52 5.82 -6.60 -15.87
CA VAL A 52 4.97 -5.44 -15.57
C VAL A 52 5.41 -4.26 -16.42
N ALA A 53 4.54 -3.84 -17.35
CA ALA A 53 4.71 -2.60 -18.10
C ALA A 53 4.01 -1.45 -17.37
N VAL A 54 4.61 -0.26 -17.39
CA VAL A 54 4.13 0.88 -16.59
C VAL A 54 3.92 2.13 -17.43
N GLU A 55 2.84 2.85 -17.11
CA GLU A 55 2.58 4.19 -17.60
C GLU A 55 2.37 5.20 -16.46
N GLU A 56 3.30 6.14 -16.30
CA GLU A 56 3.21 7.17 -15.26
C GLU A 56 2.18 8.26 -15.60
N LEU A 57 1.30 8.55 -14.65
CA LEU A 57 0.27 9.58 -14.79
C LEU A 57 0.75 10.91 -14.18
N LYS A 58 1.28 11.79 -15.04
CA LYS A 58 1.73 13.13 -14.63
C LYS A 58 0.57 13.99 -14.13
N ASN A 59 0.77 14.77 -13.07
CA ASN A 59 -0.27 15.69 -12.57
C ASN A 59 -0.52 16.86 -13.53
N PHE A 60 0.54 17.46 -14.08
CA PHE A 60 0.43 18.58 -15.02
C PHE A 60 0.54 18.06 -16.46
N ASN A 61 -0.42 18.45 -17.31
CA ASN A 61 -0.54 17.99 -18.71
C ASN A 61 -0.59 16.46 -18.90
N GLY A 62 -0.75 15.65 -17.84
CA GLY A 62 -0.68 14.19 -17.95
C GLY A 62 -1.71 13.58 -18.86
N HIS A 63 -2.92 14.15 -18.94
CA HIS A 63 -3.93 13.70 -19.90
C HIS A 63 -3.54 13.87 -21.37
N ARG A 64 -2.66 14.83 -21.70
CA ARG A 64 -2.14 14.97 -23.06
C ARG A 64 -1.05 13.95 -23.29
N ALA A 65 -0.12 13.81 -22.34
CA ALA A 65 0.91 12.79 -22.38
C ALA A 65 0.29 11.39 -22.54
N LEU A 66 -0.66 10.99 -21.69
CA LEU A 66 -1.38 9.71 -21.77
C LEU A 66 -2.11 9.48 -23.12
N ARG A 67 -2.54 10.56 -23.79
CA ARG A 67 -3.25 10.46 -25.08
C ARG A 67 -2.29 10.39 -26.26
N ASP A 68 -1.22 11.17 -26.20
CA ASP A 68 -0.33 11.44 -27.34
C ASP A 68 0.92 10.54 -27.30
N GLU A 69 1.23 9.96 -26.13
CA GLU A 69 2.36 9.10 -25.86
C GLU A 69 1.84 7.75 -25.32
N CYS A 70 2.46 6.66 -25.73
CA CYS A 70 2.28 5.34 -25.14
C CYS A 70 3.70 4.79 -24.89
N PRO A 71 4.10 4.54 -23.63
CA PRO A 71 5.45 4.05 -23.35
C PRO A 71 5.75 2.76 -24.12
N GLU A 72 6.95 2.64 -24.69
CA GLU A 72 7.28 1.50 -25.56
C GLU A 72 7.05 0.13 -24.89
N PRO A 73 7.43 -0.10 -23.61
CA PRO A 73 7.14 -1.37 -22.94
C PRO A 73 5.64 -1.68 -22.81
N VAL A 74 4.80 -0.64 -22.64
CA VAL A 74 3.33 -0.80 -22.60
C VAL A 74 2.82 -1.13 -23.99
N LYS A 75 3.27 -0.40 -25.01
CA LYS A 75 2.88 -0.63 -26.39
C LYS A 75 3.27 -2.02 -26.88
N GLU A 76 4.48 -2.49 -26.59
CA GLU A 76 4.96 -3.83 -26.92
C GLU A 76 4.04 -4.91 -26.34
N LEU A 77 3.76 -4.83 -25.03
CA LEU A 77 2.84 -5.75 -24.35
C LEU A 77 1.44 -5.71 -24.98
N LEU A 78 0.90 -4.51 -25.23
CA LEU A 78 -0.45 -4.36 -25.80
C LEU A 78 -0.55 -4.91 -27.23
N VAL A 79 0.50 -4.75 -28.04
CA VAL A 79 0.57 -5.35 -29.38
C VAL A 79 0.62 -6.87 -29.28
N GLU A 80 1.49 -7.40 -28.43
CA GLU A 80 1.66 -8.84 -28.22
C GLU A 80 0.35 -9.50 -27.77
N LYS A 81 -0.35 -8.88 -26.83
CA LYS A 81 -1.61 -9.41 -26.26
C LYS A 81 -2.86 -9.03 -27.07
N GLY A 82 -2.73 -8.21 -28.11
CA GLY A 82 -3.86 -7.75 -28.93
C GLY A 82 -4.84 -6.85 -28.15
N LEU A 83 -4.32 -5.97 -27.31
CA LEU A 83 -5.07 -5.11 -26.38
C LEU A 83 -5.08 -3.62 -26.75
N LEU A 84 -4.51 -3.23 -27.89
CA LEU A 84 -4.47 -1.81 -28.32
C LEU A 84 -5.85 -1.15 -28.34
N ASP A 85 -6.88 -1.85 -28.85
CA ASP A 85 -8.24 -1.32 -28.91
C ASP A 85 -8.85 -1.09 -27.51
N ALA A 86 -8.57 -1.97 -26.55
CA ALA A 86 -9.02 -1.83 -25.16
C ALA A 86 -8.29 -0.68 -24.47
N TYR A 87 -6.97 -0.57 -24.69
CA TYR A 87 -6.16 0.54 -24.20
C TYR A 87 -6.61 1.89 -24.76
N ASP A 88 -6.87 2.00 -26.06
CA ASP A 88 -7.34 3.25 -26.67
C ASP A 88 -8.67 3.71 -26.07
N LYS A 89 -9.58 2.77 -25.79
CA LYS A 89 -10.85 3.06 -25.10
C LYS A 89 -10.62 3.52 -23.66
N LEU A 90 -9.72 2.86 -22.93
CA LEU A 90 -9.32 3.24 -21.56
C LEU A 90 -8.74 4.67 -21.54
N VAL A 91 -7.76 4.97 -22.39
CA VAL A 91 -7.14 6.29 -22.53
C VAL A 91 -8.18 7.34 -22.88
N LYS A 92 -9.07 7.04 -23.82
CA LYS A 92 -10.17 7.95 -24.20
C LYS A 92 -11.11 8.21 -23.02
N ALA A 93 -11.44 7.21 -22.21
CA ALA A 93 -12.27 7.38 -21.02
C ALA A 93 -11.56 8.25 -19.96
N LEU A 94 -10.30 7.97 -19.64
CA LEU A 94 -9.50 8.72 -18.67
C LEU A 94 -9.27 10.18 -19.07
N THR A 95 -9.08 10.45 -20.36
CA THR A 95 -8.74 11.79 -20.87
C THR A 95 -9.97 12.60 -21.31
N GLY A 96 -11.07 11.93 -21.68
CA GLY A 96 -12.29 12.54 -22.20
C GLY A 96 -13.18 13.18 -21.14
N ASP A 97 -13.23 12.64 -19.92
CA ASP A 97 -14.02 13.23 -18.84
C ASP A 97 -13.17 14.19 -17.99
N ARG A 98 -13.57 15.47 -17.99
CA ARG A 98 -12.92 16.50 -17.16
C ARG A 98 -13.12 16.26 -15.66
N LYS A 99 -14.16 15.53 -15.26
CA LYS A 99 -14.45 15.23 -13.84
C LYS A 99 -13.42 14.27 -13.22
N ILE A 100 -12.70 13.50 -14.02
CA ILE A 100 -11.62 12.62 -13.57
C ILE A 100 -10.43 13.43 -13.05
N ARG A 101 -10.40 14.74 -13.33
CA ARG A 101 -9.32 15.65 -12.91
C ARG A 101 -9.85 16.86 -12.15
N THR A 102 -8.98 17.48 -11.37
CA THR A 102 -9.22 18.79 -10.77
C THR A 102 -8.99 19.90 -11.81
N PRO A 103 -9.45 21.14 -11.55
CA PRO A 103 -9.15 22.27 -12.43
C PRO A 103 -7.64 22.52 -12.65
N LEU A 104 -6.80 22.12 -11.69
CA LEU A 104 -5.33 22.20 -11.78
C LEU A 104 -4.70 21.01 -12.52
N GLY A 105 -5.50 20.10 -13.05
CA GLY A 105 -5.05 18.94 -13.82
C GLY A 105 -4.73 17.69 -13.00
N LYS A 106 -4.73 17.77 -11.65
CA LYS A 106 -4.48 16.60 -10.79
C LYS A 106 -5.55 15.53 -11.01
N TRP A 107 -5.14 14.27 -11.08
CA TRP A 107 -6.04 13.13 -11.15
C TRP A 107 -6.84 12.97 -9.85
N ARG A 108 -8.12 12.61 -9.98
CA ARG A 108 -8.97 12.25 -8.84
C ARG A 108 -9.04 10.73 -8.74
N ASP A 109 -8.53 10.21 -7.64
CA ASP A 109 -8.21 8.79 -7.52
C ASP A 109 -9.45 7.90 -7.68
N ALA A 110 -10.54 8.22 -6.99
CA ALA A 110 -11.79 7.45 -7.06
C ALA A 110 -12.37 7.36 -8.48
N GLN A 111 -12.31 8.46 -9.24
CA GLN A 111 -12.80 8.48 -10.63
C GLN A 111 -11.88 7.70 -11.57
N VAL A 112 -10.56 7.74 -11.35
CA VAL A 112 -9.62 6.93 -12.14
C VAL A 112 -9.84 5.44 -11.85
N ILE A 113 -9.97 5.05 -10.59
CA ILE A 113 -10.29 3.65 -10.19
C ILE A 113 -11.57 3.20 -10.88
N GLY A 114 -12.64 3.99 -10.78
CA GLY A 114 -13.92 3.65 -11.41
C GLY A 114 -13.84 3.49 -12.92
N VAL A 115 -12.97 4.22 -13.61
CA VAL A 115 -12.72 4.01 -15.05
C VAL A 115 -11.91 2.74 -15.27
N VAL A 116 -10.82 2.52 -14.53
CA VAL A 116 -9.96 1.33 -14.68
C VAL A 116 -10.77 0.05 -14.44
N ASP A 117 -11.66 0.05 -13.45
CA ASP A 117 -12.54 -1.09 -13.14
C ASP A 117 -13.42 -1.51 -14.32
N LEU A 118 -13.89 -0.55 -15.15
CA LEU A 118 -14.70 -0.85 -16.34
C LEU A 118 -13.95 -1.62 -17.42
N PHE A 119 -12.61 -1.60 -17.41
CA PHE A 119 -11.77 -2.25 -18.40
C PHE A 119 -11.03 -3.49 -17.86
N ARG A 120 -11.16 -3.82 -16.57
CA ARG A 120 -10.42 -4.94 -15.98
C ARG A 120 -10.69 -6.27 -16.70
N ASP A 121 -11.94 -6.53 -17.07
CA ASP A 121 -12.33 -7.76 -17.74
C ASP A 121 -11.75 -7.84 -19.16
N ASP A 122 -11.78 -6.75 -19.93
CA ASP A 122 -11.21 -6.68 -21.29
C ASP A 122 -9.72 -7.06 -21.31
N PHE A 123 -8.96 -6.63 -20.30
CA PHE A 123 -7.54 -6.96 -20.15
C PHE A 123 -7.36 -8.39 -19.62
N ALA A 124 -8.19 -8.81 -18.66
CA ALA A 124 -8.10 -10.14 -18.05
C ALA A 124 -8.36 -11.26 -19.06
N GLU A 125 -9.22 -11.06 -20.06
CA GLU A 125 -9.44 -11.99 -21.18
C GLU A 125 -8.16 -12.32 -21.97
N LYS A 126 -7.13 -11.48 -21.86
CA LYS A 126 -5.82 -11.64 -22.50
C LYS A 126 -4.69 -11.93 -21.50
N ASN A 127 -5.03 -12.42 -20.31
CA ASN A 127 -4.08 -12.68 -19.22
C ASN A 127 -3.27 -11.43 -18.83
N VAL A 128 -3.87 -10.23 -18.92
CA VAL A 128 -3.27 -9.00 -18.42
C VAL A 128 -4.13 -8.45 -17.29
N LYS A 129 -3.52 -8.17 -16.14
CA LYS A 129 -4.17 -7.41 -15.07
C LYS A 129 -3.79 -5.94 -15.18
N ILE A 130 -4.76 -5.05 -14.98
CA ILE A 130 -4.52 -3.61 -14.86
C ILE A 130 -4.74 -3.13 -13.41
N ALA A 131 -3.81 -2.35 -12.90
CA ALA A 131 -3.89 -1.74 -11.58
C ALA A 131 -3.58 -0.24 -11.64
N PHE A 132 -4.34 0.56 -10.89
CA PHE A 132 -4.07 1.98 -10.74
C PHE A 132 -3.35 2.22 -9.42
N CYS A 133 -2.07 2.54 -9.53
CA CYS A 133 -1.18 2.61 -8.39
C CYS A 133 -0.91 4.04 -7.96
N LYS A 134 -0.75 4.24 -6.65
CA LYS A 134 -0.34 5.52 -6.08
C LYS A 134 0.63 5.34 -4.92
N ARG A 135 1.67 6.15 -4.93
CA ARG A 135 2.60 6.30 -3.81
C ARG A 135 2.68 7.75 -3.35
N GLN A 136 2.63 7.95 -2.04
CA GLN A 136 2.90 9.25 -1.42
C GLN A 136 4.29 9.24 -0.78
N SER A 137 4.97 10.37 -0.86
CA SER A 137 6.29 10.60 -0.27
C SER A 137 6.46 12.07 0.08
N GLY A 138 7.54 12.43 0.79
CA GLY A 138 7.90 13.84 1.02
C GLY A 138 8.15 14.65 -0.27
N GLN A 139 8.42 13.97 -1.40
CA GLN A 139 8.60 14.60 -2.71
C GLN A 139 7.29 14.71 -3.52
N GLY A 140 6.15 14.40 -2.90
CA GLY A 140 4.82 14.46 -3.46
C GLY A 140 4.21 13.10 -3.77
N SER A 141 3.14 13.12 -4.56
CA SER A 141 2.35 11.94 -4.93
C SER A 141 2.59 11.52 -6.38
N PHE A 142 2.96 10.25 -6.54
CA PHE A 142 3.18 9.57 -7.81
C PHE A 142 2.00 8.65 -8.11
N ARG A 143 1.61 8.59 -9.38
CA ARG A 143 0.52 7.77 -9.89
C ARG A 143 0.97 7.08 -11.16
N TRP A 144 0.59 5.83 -11.34
CA TRP A 144 0.89 5.09 -12.56
C TRP A 144 -0.14 3.98 -12.78
N LEU A 145 -0.25 3.51 -14.03
CA LEU A 145 -0.93 2.28 -14.37
C LEU A 145 0.10 1.16 -14.47
N GLU A 146 -0.19 0.01 -13.86
CA GLU A 146 0.56 -1.23 -14.07
C GLU A 146 -0.26 -2.14 -14.99
N PHE A 147 0.36 -2.59 -16.08
CA PHE A 147 -0.13 -3.62 -16.98
C PHE A 147 0.70 -4.88 -16.75
N ILE A 148 0.08 -5.88 -16.13
CA ILE A 148 0.76 -7.03 -15.55
C ILE A 148 0.47 -8.24 -16.41
N ASP A 149 1.47 -8.74 -17.12
CA ASP A 149 1.38 -9.98 -17.88
C ASP A 149 1.40 -11.18 -16.93
N ILE A 150 0.23 -11.77 -16.70
CA ILE A 150 0.03 -12.89 -15.77
C ILE A 150 0.87 -14.11 -16.19
N ASP A 151 1.08 -14.30 -17.50
CA ASP A 151 1.84 -15.43 -18.03
C ASP A 151 3.33 -15.31 -17.69
N ILE A 152 3.86 -14.08 -17.60
CA ILE A 152 5.27 -13.81 -17.26
C ILE A 152 5.46 -13.80 -15.74
N VAL A 153 4.57 -13.13 -15.00
CA VAL A 153 4.70 -13.01 -13.53
C VAL A 153 4.23 -14.26 -12.78
N GLY A 154 3.64 -15.24 -13.46
CA GLY A 154 3.20 -16.51 -12.87
C GLY A 154 2.06 -16.37 -11.87
N GLY A 155 1.30 -15.28 -11.90
CA GLY A 155 0.22 -14.99 -10.95
C GLY A 155 0.67 -14.66 -9.52
N THR A 156 1.98 -14.63 -9.25
CA THR A 156 2.53 -14.40 -7.89
C THR A 156 2.82 -12.93 -7.61
N TYR A 157 2.43 -12.02 -8.50
CA TYR A 157 2.61 -10.58 -8.30
C TYR A 157 1.29 -9.88 -7.99
N ALA A 158 1.26 -9.22 -6.83
CA ALA A 158 0.21 -8.31 -6.43
C ALA A 158 0.79 -6.90 -6.33
N PRO A 159 0.25 -5.91 -7.07
CA PRO A 159 0.74 -4.55 -7.01
C PRO A 159 0.52 -3.96 -5.61
N GLN A 160 1.61 -3.64 -4.95
CA GLN A 160 1.61 -3.14 -3.56
C GLN A 160 0.87 -1.80 -3.42
N TYR A 161 0.84 -1.01 -4.48
CA TYR A 161 0.30 0.35 -4.48
C TYR A 161 -1.05 0.48 -5.19
N ASP A 162 -1.70 -0.64 -5.57
CA ASP A 162 -3.01 -0.63 -6.23
C ASP A 162 -4.09 -0.02 -5.33
N LEU A 163 -4.58 1.15 -5.72
CA LEU A 163 -5.64 1.85 -5.00
C LEU A 163 -6.98 1.14 -5.09
N GLY A 164 -7.19 0.28 -6.09
CA GLY A 164 -8.38 -0.55 -6.22
C GLY A 164 -8.38 -1.77 -5.32
N ASN A 165 -7.29 -2.06 -4.60
CA ASN A 165 -7.13 -3.25 -3.76
C ASN A 165 -7.08 -2.91 -2.26
N TYR A 166 -7.89 -1.96 -1.79
CA TYR A 166 -7.87 -1.49 -0.42
C TYR A 166 -8.82 -2.28 0.51
N SER A 167 -8.35 -2.70 1.68
CA SER A 167 -9.14 -3.49 2.65
C SER A 167 -10.11 -2.67 3.50
N GLY A 168 -9.99 -1.34 3.52
CA GLY A 168 -10.70 -0.50 4.49
C GLY A 168 -9.90 -0.20 5.76
N GLN A 169 -8.82 -0.94 6.05
CA GLN A 169 -8.01 -0.76 7.25
C GLN A 169 -7.10 0.49 7.16
N VAL A 170 -7.20 1.34 8.19
CA VAL A 170 -6.36 2.54 8.34
C VAL A 170 -5.63 2.52 9.68
N ILE A 171 -4.33 2.84 9.67
CA ILE A 171 -3.62 3.33 10.86
C ILE A 171 -3.38 4.83 10.67
N LYS A 172 -3.91 5.65 11.58
CA LYS A 172 -3.70 7.11 11.57
C LYS A 172 -2.43 7.45 12.33
N THR A 173 -1.53 8.19 11.69
CA THR A 173 -0.33 8.78 12.31
C THR A 173 -0.54 10.28 12.52
N MET A 174 0.50 11.01 12.95
CA MET A 174 0.39 12.47 13.13
C MET A 174 0.18 13.19 11.80
N TYR A 175 0.85 12.71 10.75
CA TYR A 175 0.90 13.41 9.45
C TYR A 175 0.36 12.59 8.28
N SER A 176 -0.08 11.36 8.50
CA SER A 176 -0.53 10.49 7.42
C SER A 176 -1.55 9.45 7.85
N GLU A 177 -2.19 8.85 6.86
CA GLU A 177 -3.00 7.65 7.03
C GLU A 177 -2.33 6.51 6.28
N LEU A 178 -1.98 5.44 7.00
CA LEU A 178 -1.46 4.21 6.41
C LEU A 178 -2.64 3.33 6.00
N LYS A 179 -2.66 2.93 4.74
CA LYS A 179 -3.74 2.16 4.12
C LYS A 179 -3.21 0.79 3.72
N PHE A 180 -3.95 -0.27 4.05
CA PHE A 180 -3.52 -1.65 3.84
C PHE A 180 -4.37 -2.35 2.77
N PRO A 181 -3.76 -3.14 1.88
CA PRO A 181 -4.50 -3.82 0.84
C PRO A 181 -5.30 -5.01 1.39
N ASN A 182 -6.21 -5.58 0.59
CA ASN A 182 -6.81 -6.88 0.91
C ASN A 182 -5.72 -7.94 1.08
N GLY A 183 -5.94 -8.94 1.93
CA GLY A 183 -4.93 -9.94 2.26
C GLY A 183 -3.85 -9.47 3.25
N VAL A 184 -3.88 -8.22 3.71
CA VAL A 184 -3.03 -7.72 4.81
C VAL A 184 -3.92 -7.28 5.98
N ALA A 185 -3.83 -7.97 7.12
CA ALA A 185 -4.51 -7.59 8.35
C ALA A 185 -3.52 -6.92 9.31
N VAL A 186 -3.97 -5.88 10.03
CA VAL A 186 -3.06 -5.11 10.91
C VAL A 186 -3.57 -5.01 12.33
N GLU A 187 -2.63 -5.11 13.28
CA GLU A 187 -2.87 -4.91 14.69
C GLU A 187 -1.97 -3.80 15.25
N GLU A 188 -2.60 -2.67 15.62
CA GLU A 188 -1.86 -1.52 16.13
C GLU A 188 -1.43 -1.70 17.59
N LEU A 189 -0.14 -1.54 17.85
CA LEU A 189 0.46 -1.64 19.17
C LEU A 189 0.41 -0.28 19.87
N LYS A 190 -0.74 0.04 20.47
CA LYS A 190 -0.93 1.32 21.20
C LYS A 190 0.09 1.48 22.32
N GLN A 191 0.64 2.68 22.48
CA GLN A 191 1.59 2.96 23.58
C GLN A 191 0.91 2.91 24.95
N TRP A 192 -0.25 3.55 25.07
CA TRP A 192 -1.01 3.58 26.31
C TRP A 192 -2.04 2.45 26.34
N SER A 193 -2.03 1.65 27.41
CA SER A 193 -2.90 0.49 27.59
C SER A 193 -2.81 -0.59 26.49
N GLY A 194 -1.80 -0.54 25.60
CA GLY A 194 -1.72 -1.43 24.45
C GLY A 194 -1.74 -2.91 24.81
N ARG A 195 -1.01 -3.35 25.84
CA ARG A 195 -1.05 -4.75 26.30
C ARG A 195 -2.42 -5.21 26.77
N LYS A 196 -3.15 -4.31 27.42
CA LYS A 196 -4.51 -4.58 27.87
C LYS A 196 -5.41 -4.71 26.63
N MET A 197 -5.28 -3.79 25.68
CA MET A 197 -6.05 -3.83 24.42
C MET A 197 -5.77 -5.10 23.59
N LEU A 198 -4.52 -5.55 23.52
CA LEU A 198 -4.17 -6.82 22.85
C LEU A 198 -4.91 -8.04 23.43
N LYS A 199 -5.25 -8.03 24.73
CA LYS A 199 -6.06 -9.11 25.36
C LYS A 199 -7.56 -8.89 25.26
N GLU A 200 -8.00 -7.64 25.16
CA GLU A 200 -9.41 -7.30 25.25
C GLU A 200 -10.17 -7.47 23.94
N GLY A 201 -9.48 -7.44 22.79
CA GLY A 201 -10.13 -7.71 21.52
C GLY A 201 -9.18 -7.74 20.35
N ILE A 202 -9.44 -8.68 19.44
CA ILE A 202 -8.71 -8.86 18.20
C ILE A 202 -9.32 -7.93 17.15
N PRO A 203 -8.53 -7.17 16.38
CA PRO A 203 -9.07 -6.39 15.27
C PRO A 203 -9.82 -7.29 14.27
N VAL A 204 -11.01 -6.87 13.82
CA VAL A 204 -11.92 -7.70 13.00
C VAL A 204 -11.26 -8.32 11.75
N TYR A 205 -10.33 -7.62 11.11
CA TYR A 205 -9.62 -8.15 9.93
C TYR A 205 -8.55 -9.17 10.30
N VAL A 206 -7.91 -9.00 11.46
CA VAL A 206 -6.95 -9.96 12.01
C VAL A 206 -7.71 -11.23 12.42
N GLU A 207 -8.78 -11.09 13.21
CA GLU A 207 -9.65 -12.21 13.63
C GLU A 207 -10.13 -13.01 12.41
N ARG A 208 -10.74 -12.36 11.41
CA ARG A 208 -11.21 -13.03 10.19
C ARG A 208 -10.11 -13.77 9.44
N MET A 209 -8.91 -13.18 9.34
CA MET A 209 -7.77 -13.83 8.67
C MET A 209 -7.31 -15.06 9.44
N LEU A 210 -7.17 -14.94 10.77
CA LEU A 210 -6.72 -16.02 11.63
C LEU A 210 -7.73 -17.17 11.72
N GLU A 211 -9.03 -16.86 11.74
CA GLU A 211 -10.09 -17.86 11.63
C GLU A 211 -10.05 -18.58 10.27
N LYS A 212 -9.96 -17.83 9.17
CA LYS A 212 -9.87 -18.38 7.80
C LYS A 212 -8.66 -19.33 7.66
N LYS A 213 -7.55 -19.02 8.33
CA LYS A 213 -6.28 -19.74 8.22
C LYS A 213 -6.02 -20.74 9.36
N ASP A 214 -6.96 -20.89 10.29
CA ASP A 214 -6.85 -21.78 11.45
C ASP A 214 -5.56 -21.50 12.25
N LEU A 215 -5.43 -20.23 12.70
CA LEU A 215 -4.25 -19.68 13.40
C LEU A 215 -4.60 -18.99 14.74
N MET A 216 -5.85 -19.13 15.21
CA MET A 216 -6.31 -18.46 16.44
C MET A 216 -5.53 -18.92 17.68
N GLU A 217 -5.22 -20.22 17.78
CA GLU A 217 -4.46 -20.77 18.92
C GLU A 217 -3.02 -20.22 18.95
N GLU A 218 -2.33 -20.22 17.81
CA GLU A 218 -0.98 -19.67 17.70
C GLU A 218 -0.94 -18.18 18.00
N TYR A 219 -1.97 -17.45 17.58
CA TYR A 219 -2.11 -16.04 17.89
C TYR A 219 -2.30 -15.77 19.38
N GLU A 220 -3.20 -16.50 20.05
CA GLU A 220 -3.42 -16.35 21.50
C GLU A 220 -2.12 -16.62 22.29
N GLN A 221 -1.42 -17.70 21.96
CA GLN A 221 -0.11 -18.02 22.55
C GLN A 221 0.93 -16.91 22.31
N MET A 222 0.95 -16.35 21.09
CA MET A 222 1.84 -15.25 20.73
C MET A 222 1.57 -14.01 21.56
N ILE A 223 0.30 -13.60 21.70
CA ILE A 223 -0.08 -12.42 22.48
C ILE A 223 0.24 -12.61 23.96
N ASP A 224 0.01 -13.79 24.53
CA ASP A 224 0.38 -14.10 25.90
C ASP A 224 1.90 -13.96 26.10
N HIS A 225 2.72 -14.52 25.22
CA HIS A 225 4.17 -14.36 25.28
C HIS A 225 4.60 -12.90 25.15
N VAL A 226 4.01 -12.12 24.25
CA VAL A 226 4.32 -10.68 24.08
C VAL A 226 4.08 -9.92 25.38
N ILE A 227 3.01 -10.25 26.09
CA ILE A 227 2.61 -9.57 27.32
C ILE A 227 3.48 -10.00 28.50
N GLU A 228 3.70 -11.31 28.67
CA GLU A 228 4.54 -11.88 29.73
C GLU A 228 5.99 -11.44 29.61
N ALA A 229 6.53 -11.42 28.39
CA ALA A 229 7.88 -10.96 28.12
C ALA A 229 8.05 -9.46 28.44
N GLY A 230 6.97 -8.72 28.69
CA GLY A 230 7.03 -7.34 29.12
C GLY A 230 7.71 -6.46 28.08
N VAL A 231 7.45 -6.70 26.79
CA VAL A 231 7.90 -5.86 25.68
C VAL A 231 7.40 -4.42 25.95
N GLY A 232 8.24 -3.56 26.56
CA GLY A 232 7.90 -2.21 27.07
C GLY A 232 7.66 -2.03 28.59
N ALA A 233 8.26 -2.84 29.46
CA ALA A 233 7.90 -2.90 30.90
C ALA A 233 8.23 -1.65 31.76
N ASN A 234 9.18 -0.80 31.35
CA ASN A 234 9.68 0.28 32.22
C ASN A 234 9.62 1.69 31.62
N THR A 235 9.31 1.82 30.33
CA THR A 235 9.09 3.08 29.64
C THR A 235 7.91 2.87 28.70
N LYS A 236 7.12 3.91 28.42
CA LYS A 236 5.83 3.86 27.70
C LYS A 236 5.93 3.42 26.22
N MET A 237 6.95 2.66 25.84
CA MET A 237 7.33 2.35 24.47
C MET A 237 7.55 0.85 24.29
N TRP A 238 7.02 0.31 23.19
CA TRP A 238 7.27 -1.07 22.76
C TRP A 238 8.75 -1.25 22.40
N ASN A 239 9.39 -2.28 22.97
CA ASN A 239 10.75 -2.65 22.59
C ASN A 239 10.70 -3.48 21.30
N ILE A 240 11.08 -2.86 20.18
CA ILE A 240 10.93 -3.46 18.85
C ILE A 240 11.86 -4.63 18.62
N GLU A 241 13.12 -4.57 19.06
CA GLU A 241 14.03 -5.70 18.93
C GLU A 241 13.53 -6.92 19.71
N LYS A 242 13.05 -6.72 20.94
CA LYS A 242 12.47 -7.81 21.72
C LYS A 242 11.19 -8.37 21.09
N LEU A 243 10.37 -7.51 20.49
CA LEU A 243 9.18 -7.95 19.76
C LEU A 243 9.55 -8.80 18.55
N LYS A 244 10.53 -8.35 17.76
CA LYS A 244 11.05 -9.08 16.60
C LYS A 244 11.56 -10.46 17.02
N GLU A 245 12.46 -10.52 17.99
CA GLU A 245 13.00 -11.78 18.54
C GLU A 245 11.88 -12.76 18.96
N LEU A 246 10.82 -12.24 19.58
CA LEU A 246 9.69 -13.07 19.98
C LEU A 246 8.89 -13.56 18.78
N LEU A 247 8.59 -12.67 17.81
CA LEU A 247 7.83 -13.04 16.62
C LEU A 247 8.58 -14.03 15.72
N GLU A 248 9.92 -14.07 15.73
CA GLU A 248 10.69 -15.10 15.02
C GLU A 248 10.30 -16.53 15.42
N VAL A 249 9.85 -16.75 16.65
CA VAL A 249 9.37 -18.07 17.12
C VAL A 249 8.03 -18.45 16.47
N TYR A 250 7.22 -17.45 16.12
CA TYR A 250 5.86 -17.64 15.59
C TYR A 250 5.79 -17.54 14.07
N LYS A 251 6.68 -16.78 13.43
CA LYS A 251 6.80 -16.68 11.96
C LYS A 251 6.69 -18.04 11.25
N PRO A 252 7.45 -19.10 11.60
CA PRO A 252 7.33 -20.38 10.90
C PRO A 252 6.00 -21.09 11.12
N LYS A 253 5.33 -20.89 12.27
CA LYS A 253 4.00 -21.48 12.54
C LYS A 253 2.92 -20.85 11.65
N PHE A 254 2.95 -19.53 11.55
CA PHE A 254 2.02 -18.78 10.69
C PHE A 254 2.33 -19.04 9.20
N ALA A 255 3.60 -19.06 8.82
CA ALA A 255 4.02 -19.31 7.43
C ALA A 255 3.59 -20.70 6.94
N ALA A 256 3.57 -21.71 7.82
CA ALA A 256 3.05 -23.04 7.50
C ALA A 256 1.57 -23.05 7.10
N LYS A 257 0.81 -22.01 7.49
CA LYS A 257 -0.59 -21.77 7.11
C LYS A 257 -0.74 -20.67 6.06
N GLY A 258 0.36 -20.26 5.43
CA GLY A 258 0.37 -19.25 4.36
C GLY A 258 0.20 -17.81 4.86
N VAL A 259 0.50 -17.52 6.12
CA VAL A 259 0.49 -16.16 6.67
C VAL A 259 1.89 -15.76 7.11
N ASP A 260 2.41 -14.64 6.62
CA ASP A 260 3.64 -14.07 7.14
C ASP A 260 3.33 -12.97 8.17
N ILE A 261 4.20 -12.82 9.16
CA ILE A 261 4.07 -11.82 10.22
C ILE A 261 5.23 -10.83 10.14
N PHE A 262 4.94 -9.54 10.22
CA PHE A 262 5.93 -8.48 10.23
C PHE A 262 5.73 -7.52 11.40
N VAL A 263 6.83 -7.15 12.06
CA VAL A 263 6.83 -6.00 12.97
C VAL A 263 7.06 -4.76 12.13
N CYS A 264 6.18 -3.79 12.25
CA CYS A 264 6.28 -2.55 11.49
C CYS A 264 6.31 -1.33 12.40
N ASN A 265 7.00 -0.29 11.93
CA ASN A 265 7.18 0.91 12.71
C ASN A 265 7.27 2.19 11.87
N LYS A 266 6.79 3.30 12.45
CA LYS A 266 7.00 4.65 11.93
C LYS A 266 7.33 5.59 13.08
N THR A 267 8.29 6.47 12.85
CA THR A 267 8.65 7.55 13.77
C THR A 267 8.40 8.88 13.07
N GLU A 268 7.69 9.79 13.73
CA GLU A 268 7.37 11.11 13.20
C GLU A 268 7.76 12.19 14.21
N TYR A 269 8.53 13.21 13.79
CA TYR A 269 8.89 14.33 14.66
C TYR A 269 7.77 15.36 14.69
N VAL A 270 7.22 15.63 15.87
CA VAL A 270 6.17 16.61 16.10
C VAL A 270 6.78 17.88 16.69
N SER A 271 6.75 18.96 15.92
CA SER A 271 7.21 20.28 16.37
C SER A 271 6.11 21.04 17.14
N HIS A 272 6.45 21.54 18.33
CA HIS A 272 5.63 22.48 19.10
C HIS A 272 6.15 23.93 18.98
N GLY A 273 6.84 24.22 17.88
CA GLY A 273 7.45 25.53 17.62
C GLY A 273 8.56 25.86 18.61
N GLN A 274 8.41 26.95 19.35
CA GLN A 274 9.44 27.45 20.28
C GLN A 274 9.71 26.53 21.47
N TYR A 275 8.82 25.57 21.76
CA TYR A 275 8.95 24.63 22.88
C TYR A 275 9.71 23.35 22.50
N GLY A 276 10.36 23.34 21.34
CA GLY A 276 10.99 22.15 20.78
C GLY A 276 9.97 21.21 20.14
N GLY A 277 10.29 19.92 20.14
CA GLY A 277 9.42 18.88 19.59
C GLY A 277 9.80 17.52 20.14
N HIS A 278 9.03 16.51 19.78
CA HIS A 278 9.26 15.14 20.22
C HIS A 278 8.94 14.15 19.11
N ASN A 279 9.53 12.95 19.20
CA ASN A 279 9.21 11.86 18.29
C ASN A 279 7.95 11.14 18.77
N GLU A 280 6.97 11.02 17.90
CA GLU A 280 5.85 10.10 18.03
C GLU A 280 6.18 8.77 17.37
N TYR A 281 5.84 7.68 18.06
CA TYR A 281 6.16 6.32 17.65
C TYR A 281 4.90 5.51 17.40
N PHE A 282 4.70 5.12 16.14
CA PHE A 282 3.63 4.24 15.71
C PHE A 282 4.21 2.85 15.46
N ARG A 283 3.58 1.82 16.00
CA ARG A 283 4.03 0.42 15.95
C ARG A 283 2.83 -0.47 15.67
N TRP A 284 3.00 -1.48 14.84
CA TRP A 284 1.94 -2.44 14.52
C TRP A 284 2.53 -3.76 14.07
N ILE A 285 1.69 -4.79 14.07
CA ILE A 285 1.99 -6.09 13.47
C ILE A 285 1.16 -6.20 12.20
N GLU A 286 1.79 -6.59 11.10
CA GLU A 286 1.10 -6.94 9.85
C GLU A 286 1.07 -8.46 9.69
N PHE A 287 -0.11 -9.00 9.41
CA PHE A 287 -0.35 -10.39 9.04
C PHE A 287 -0.69 -10.42 7.54
N VAL A 288 0.10 -11.14 6.75
CA VAL A 288 0.04 -11.11 5.28
C VAL A 288 -0.35 -12.48 4.76
N ASP A 289 -1.56 -12.62 4.23
CA ASP A 289 -2.02 -13.83 3.52
C ASP A 289 -1.27 -13.95 2.19
N ARG A 290 -0.34 -14.90 2.10
CA ARG A 290 0.52 -15.11 0.94
C ARG A 290 -0.20 -15.66 -0.29
N GLU A 291 -1.41 -16.17 -0.13
CA GLU A 291 -2.26 -16.55 -1.27
C GLU A 291 -2.87 -15.31 -1.94
N GLU A 292 -3.22 -14.29 -1.15
CA GLU A 292 -3.80 -13.03 -1.65
C GLU A 292 -2.72 -12.00 -2.01
N GLN A 293 -1.60 -12.01 -1.29
CA GLN A 293 -0.53 -11.02 -1.35
C GLN A 293 0.86 -11.67 -1.45
N PRO A 294 1.12 -12.48 -2.49
CA PRO A 294 2.35 -13.27 -2.63
C PRO A 294 3.63 -12.41 -2.67
N SER A 295 3.58 -11.24 -3.31
CA SER A 295 4.74 -10.34 -3.45
C SER A 295 4.75 -9.16 -2.47
N TYR A 296 3.79 -9.09 -1.53
CA TYR A 296 3.69 -7.95 -0.64
C TYR A 296 4.89 -7.86 0.30
N GLN A 297 5.42 -6.66 0.43
CA GLN A 297 6.42 -6.32 1.43
C GLN A 297 5.89 -5.15 2.28
N PRO A 298 6.00 -5.21 3.61
CA PRO A 298 5.60 -4.08 4.44
C PRO A 298 6.41 -2.84 4.08
N GLN A 299 5.75 -1.70 3.94
CA GLN A 299 6.44 -0.45 3.61
C GLN A 299 7.33 0.07 4.74
N ARG A 300 7.16 -0.48 5.95
CA ARG A 300 7.69 0.03 7.20
C ARG A 300 8.19 -1.11 8.09
N ASN A 301 8.73 -2.15 7.46
CA ASN A 301 9.28 -3.29 8.17
C ASN A 301 10.37 -2.83 9.15
N ALA A 302 10.30 -3.28 10.40
CA ALA A 302 11.28 -2.97 11.43
C ALA A 302 12.61 -3.73 11.24
N ASP A 303 12.66 -4.69 10.32
CA ASP A 303 13.90 -5.35 9.90
C ASP A 303 14.72 -4.49 8.93
N ASP A 304 14.09 -3.53 8.26
CA ASP A 304 14.75 -2.68 7.28
C ASP A 304 15.46 -1.51 7.98
N THR A 305 16.75 -1.67 8.26
CA THR A 305 17.59 -0.60 8.84
C THR A 305 17.70 0.64 7.96
N GLU A 306 17.35 0.55 6.68
CA GLU A 306 17.30 1.69 5.76
C GLU A 306 16.03 2.55 5.91
N GLY A 307 14.97 2.02 6.53
CA GLY A 307 13.70 2.71 6.74
C GLY A 307 13.82 3.96 7.62
N GLU A 308 14.85 4.03 8.48
CA GLU A 308 15.16 5.24 9.26
C GLU A 308 15.58 6.43 8.38
N LYS A 309 16.09 6.19 7.16
CA LYS A 309 16.46 7.26 6.20
C LYS A 309 15.27 7.80 5.41
N CYS A 310 14.09 7.18 5.48
CA CYS A 310 12.86 7.68 4.86
C CYS A 310 12.03 8.59 5.79
N ALA A 311 12.55 8.96 6.96
CA ALA A 311 12.10 10.13 7.70
C ALA A 311 12.69 11.40 7.05
N VAL A 312 12.16 11.79 5.89
CA VAL A 312 12.42 13.14 5.36
C VAL A 312 11.55 14.10 6.18
N MET A 313 12.22 14.97 6.94
CA MET A 313 11.65 16.17 7.57
C MET A 313 10.95 17.06 6.55
#